data_AF-A0A0M3KGP6-F1
#
_entry.id   AF-A0A0M3KGP6-F1
#
_cell.length_a   1.000
_cell.length_b   1.000
_cell.length_c   1.000
_cell.angle_alpha   90.00
_cell.angle_beta   90.00
_cell.angle_gamma   90.00
#
_symmetry.space_group_name_H-M   'P 1'
#
loop_
_entity.id
_entity.type
_entity.pdbx_description
1 polymer ?
#
loop_
_entity_poly.entity_id
_entity_poly.type
_entity_poly.pdbx_seq_one_letter_code
_entity_poly.pdbx_strand_id
1 'polypeptide(L)'
;MNQHIHLGNALYERYVTQEKFLGKSLNYWEMYIRSTDVNRTLISAYSNLIGMYYGRTEAEPNKNYPNNTRWPGQLVPFPVHSVARDTDYAGDPLAPNCPRLYWLLDKSKETPEYIKLRNDSQKFLDWLTEVCGEEVDLIRLWDIRDATFIEVH
;
A
#
# COMPACT_ATOMS: atom_id res chain seq x y z
N MET A 1 5.42 9.36 0.28
CA MET A 1 4.98 10.06 1.51
C MET A 1 4.00 11.20 1.22
N ASN A 2 4.39 12.26 0.48
CA ASN A 2 3.51 13.43 0.23
C ASN A 2 2.12 13.08 -0.32
N GLN A 3 2.03 12.12 -1.25
CA GLN A 3 0.75 11.62 -1.76
C GLN A 3 -0.18 11.09 -0.65
N HIS A 4 0.36 10.37 0.34
CA HIS A 4 -0.44 9.87 1.47
C HIS A 4 -0.86 10.98 2.43
N ILE A 5 -0.08 12.05 2.58
CA ILE A 5 -0.49 13.25 3.33
C ILE A 5 -1.69 13.90 2.66
N HIS A 6 -1.66 14.08 1.33
CA HIS A 6 -2.79 14.64 0.58
C HIS A 6 -4.04 13.76 0.69
N LEU A 7 -3.87 12.44 0.57
CA LEU A 7 -4.98 11.50 0.79
C LEU A 7 -5.53 11.61 2.22
N GLY A 8 -4.67 11.66 3.23
CA GLY A 8 -5.07 11.83 4.63
C GLY A 8 -5.87 13.12 4.84
N ASN A 9 -5.41 14.23 4.28
CA ASN A 9 -6.15 15.48 4.32
C ASN A 9 -7.56 15.35 3.71
N ALA A 10 -7.67 14.70 2.54
CA ALA A 10 -8.97 14.47 1.90
C ALA A 10 -9.90 13.58 2.76
N LEU A 11 -9.35 12.56 3.43
CA LEU A 11 -10.10 11.71 4.36
C LEU A 11 -10.59 12.49 5.58
N TYR A 12 -9.76 13.38 6.15
CA TYR A 12 -10.18 14.24 7.26
C TYR A 12 -11.33 15.17 6.84
N GLU A 13 -11.20 15.86 5.70
CA GLU A 13 -12.26 16.75 5.22
C GLU A 13 -13.57 16.01 5.01
N ARG A 14 -13.51 14.80 4.44
CA ARG A 14 -14.70 13.98 4.23
C ARG A 14 -15.27 13.50 5.56
N TYR A 15 -14.50 12.75 6.34
CA TYR A 15 -15.05 11.96 7.45
C TYR A 15 -15.11 12.70 8.78
N VAL A 16 -14.28 13.73 8.99
CA VAL A 16 -14.31 14.55 10.21
C VAL A 16 -15.08 15.84 9.99
N THR A 17 -14.75 16.61 8.93
CA THR A 17 -15.36 17.92 8.70
C THR A 17 -16.79 17.83 8.15
N GLN A 18 -16.98 17.13 7.02
CA GLN A 18 -18.25 17.12 6.28
C GLN A 18 -19.27 16.16 6.91
N GLU A 19 -18.89 14.88 7.01
CA GLU A 19 -19.80 13.82 7.47
C GLU A 19 -19.91 13.76 9.00
N LYS A 20 -18.94 14.34 9.73
CA LYS A 20 -18.83 14.25 11.19
C LYS A 20 -18.93 12.80 11.70
N PHE A 21 -18.43 11.87 10.91
CA PHE A 21 -18.45 10.44 11.19
C PHE A 21 -17.36 10.06 12.19
N LEU A 22 -16.19 10.69 12.08
CA LEU A 22 -15.06 10.55 13.00
C LEU A 22 -14.94 11.78 13.89
N GLY A 23 -14.45 11.58 15.12
CA GLY A 23 -14.13 12.65 16.04
C GLY A 23 -12.98 13.53 15.53
N LYS A 24 -12.92 14.77 16.01
CA LYS A 24 -11.81 15.70 15.71
C LYS A 24 -10.49 15.28 16.35
N SER A 25 -10.56 14.48 17.39
CA SER A 25 -9.39 13.88 18.04
C SER A 25 -9.31 12.40 17.69
N LEU A 26 -8.09 11.89 17.55
CA LEU A 26 -7.85 10.46 17.38
C LEU A 26 -8.44 9.65 18.54
N ASN A 27 -9.28 8.68 18.21
CA ASN A 27 -9.95 7.81 19.17
C ASN A 27 -9.79 6.35 18.77
N TYR A 28 -9.23 5.53 19.67
CA TYR A 28 -8.97 4.11 19.46
C TYR A 28 -10.25 3.26 19.40
N TRP A 29 -11.39 3.81 19.85
CA TRP A 29 -12.70 3.18 19.69
C TRP A 29 -13.37 3.47 18.34
N GLU A 30 -12.90 4.49 17.61
CA GLU A 30 -13.49 4.91 16.33
C GLU A 30 -12.69 4.39 15.12
N MET A 31 -11.38 4.18 15.30
CA MET A 31 -10.48 3.86 14.20
C MET A 31 -9.61 2.65 14.55
N TYR A 32 -9.54 1.70 13.62
CA TYR A 32 -8.57 0.61 13.61
C TYR A 32 -7.76 0.69 12.33
N ILE A 33 -6.43 0.71 12.47
CA ILE A 33 -5.52 0.86 11.33
C ILE A 33 -4.63 -0.36 11.24
N ARG A 34 -4.66 -0.97 10.05
CA ARG A 34 -3.91 -2.17 9.72
C ARG A 34 -3.12 -1.94 8.45
N SER A 35 -1.89 -2.43 8.43
CA SER A 35 -1.02 -2.42 7.26
C SER A 35 -0.31 -3.75 7.12
N THR A 36 0.12 -4.09 5.90
CA THR A 36 1.03 -5.22 5.67
C THR A 36 2.42 -4.93 6.25
N ASP A 37 3.16 -5.97 6.60
CA ASP A 37 4.48 -5.84 7.23
C ASP A 37 5.57 -5.56 6.21
N VAL A 38 5.47 -4.40 5.54
CA VAL A 38 6.51 -3.88 4.66
C VAL A 38 6.68 -2.37 4.87
N ASN A 39 7.92 -1.90 4.84
CA ASN A 39 8.26 -0.51 5.16
C ASN A 39 7.40 0.50 4.39
N ARG A 40 7.20 0.28 3.08
CA ARG A 40 6.44 1.22 2.24
C ARG A 40 4.99 1.40 2.70
N THR A 41 4.31 0.34 3.16
CA THR A 41 2.90 0.42 3.57
C THR A 41 2.76 0.96 4.98
N LEU A 42 3.66 0.59 5.91
CA LEU A 42 3.71 1.15 7.26
C LEU A 42 3.98 2.67 7.23
N ILE A 43 4.98 3.11 6.48
CA ILE A 43 5.32 4.52 6.31
C ILE A 43 4.17 5.28 5.64
N SER A 44 3.52 4.67 4.65
CA SER A 44 2.33 5.23 4.01
C SER A 44 1.16 5.41 4.99
N ALA A 45 0.89 4.43 5.86
CA ALA A 45 -0.16 4.53 6.86
C ALA A 45 0.09 5.68 7.85
N TYR A 46 1.31 5.83 8.36
CA TYR A 46 1.67 6.96 9.22
C TYR A 46 1.64 8.29 8.48
N SER A 47 2.12 8.35 7.24
CA SER A 47 2.03 9.56 6.40
C SER A 47 0.56 9.98 6.19
N ASN A 48 -0.34 9.00 6.04
CA ASN A 48 -1.76 9.25 5.89
C ASN A 48 -2.39 9.76 7.19
N LEU A 49 -2.08 9.15 8.34
CA LEU A 49 -2.52 9.62 9.65
C LEU A 49 -2.04 11.04 9.97
N ILE A 50 -0.80 11.35 9.61
CA ILE A 50 -0.25 12.70 9.72
C ILE A 50 -1.08 13.65 8.85
N GLY A 51 -1.36 13.29 7.61
CA GLY A 51 -2.24 14.07 6.73
C GLY A 51 -3.65 14.29 7.28
N MET A 52 -4.18 13.31 8.03
CA MET A 52 -5.48 13.43 8.68
C MET A 52 -5.43 14.36 9.90
N TYR A 53 -4.61 14.05 10.91
CA TYR A 53 -4.78 14.61 12.26
C TYR A 53 -3.63 15.50 12.77
N TYR A 54 -2.45 15.46 12.14
CA TYR A 54 -1.34 16.28 12.61
C TYR A 54 -1.66 17.76 12.44
N GLY A 55 -1.50 18.54 13.52
CA GLY A 55 -1.82 19.98 13.50
C GLY A 55 -3.31 20.32 13.59
N ARG A 56 -4.20 19.33 13.69
CA ARG A 56 -5.67 19.51 13.63
C ARG A 56 -6.42 18.87 14.79
N THR A 57 -5.78 17.93 15.47
CA THR A 57 -6.34 17.23 16.62
C THR A 57 -6.60 18.18 17.79
N GLU A 58 -7.71 18.01 18.50
CA GLU A 58 -8.01 18.74 19.75
C GLU A 58 -7.29 18.11 20.97
N ALA A 59 -6.15 17.48 20.73
CA ALA A 59 -5.40 16.73 21.73
C ALA A 59 -4.60 17.63 22.68
N GLU A 60 -4.57 17.25 23.96
CA GLU A 60 -3.96 18.06 25.02
C GLU A 60 -2.52 17.61 25.34
N PRO A 61 -1.58 18.55 25.50
CA PRO A 61 -0.22 18.23 25.95
C PRO A 61 -0.23 17.64 27.36
N ASN A 62 0.68 16.71 27.63
CA ASN A 62 0.77 15.89 28.85
C ASN A 62 -0.43 14.96 29.13
N LYS A 63 -1.37 14.83 28.19
CA LYS A 63 -2.48 13.86 28.25
C LYS A 63 -2.44 12.91 27.06
N ASN A 64 -2.38 13.46 25.86
CA ASN A 64 -2.37 12.69 24.61
C ASN A 64 -0.98 12.57 23.99
N TYR A 65 -0.11 13.56 24.23
CA TYR A 65 1.29 13.56 23.82
C TYR A 65 2.14 14.32 24.85
N PRO A 66 3.43 13.99 25.01
CA PRO A 66 4.28 14.63 26.01
C PRO A 66 4.60 16.09 25.63
N ASN A 67 4.58 17.00 26.60
CA ASN A 67 5.09 18.36 26.44
C ASN A 67 6.62 18.36 26.57
N ASN A 68 7.30 17.90 25.51
CA ASN A 68 8.75 17.73 25.48
C ASN A 68 9.31 18.28 24.17
N THR A 69 10.39 19.06 24.21
CA THR A 69 11.02 19.67 23.03
C THR A 69 11.61 18.66 22.04
N ARG A 70 11.90 17.44 22.49
CA ARG A 70 12.33 16.33 21.62
C ARG A 70 11.14 15.62 20.97
N TRP A 71 9.92 15.85 21.45
CA TRP A 71 8.72 15.25 20.87
C TRP A 71 8.30 16.06 19.64
N PRO A 72 7.98 15.41 18.51
CA PRO A 72 7.35 16.10 17.38
C PRO A 72 5.99 16.66 17.83
N GLY A 73 5.93 17.99 18.03
CA GLY A 73 4.79 18.66 18.66
C GLY A 73 3.43 18.26 18.05
N GLN A 74 2.37 18.24 18.86
CA GLN A 74 1.00 17.83 18.47
C GLN A 74 0.86 16.45 17.79
N LEU A 75 1.94 15.69 17.59
CA LEU A 75 1.85 14.32 17.11
C LEU A 75 1.28 13.46 18.22
N VAL A 76 0.05 12.99 18.03
CA VAL A 76 -0.55 11.95 18.85
C VAL A 76 -0.19 10.61 18.23
N PRO A 77 0.50 9.71 18.95
CA PRO A 77 0.82 8.40 18.42
C PRO A 77 -0.48 7.59 18.28
N PHE A 78 -0.63 6.89 17.16
CA PHE A 78 -1.77 6.00 16.91
C PHE A 78 -1.26 4.68 16.34
N PRO A 79 -1.74 3.53 16.84
CA PRO A 79 -1.20 2.24 16.43
C PRO A 79 -1.55 1.93 14.97
N VAL A 80 -0.53 1.53 14.22
CA VAL A 80 -0.68 0.83 12.94
C VAL A 80 -0.34 -0.63 13.18
N HIS A 81 -1.36 -1.49 13.18
CA HIS A 81 -1.19 -2.91 13.41
C HIS A 81 -0.69 -3.61 12.16
N SER A 82 0.16 -4.62 12.35
CA SER A 82 0.64 -5.47 11.26
C SER A 82 0.79 -6.91 11.73
N VAL A 83 0.89 -7.81 10.75
CA VAL A 83 1.10 -9.24 10.93
C VAL A 83 2.24 -9.63 10.01
N ALA A 84 3.14 -10.50 10.50
CA ALA A 84 4.26 -10.98 9.70
C ALA A 84 3.75 -11.54 8.37
N ARG A 85 4.47 -11.23 7.29
CA ARG A 85 3.99 -11.49 5.92
C ARG A 85 3.59 -12.95 5.68
N ASP A 86 4.35 -13.89 6.23
CA ASP A 86 4.12 -15.35 6.13
C ASP A 86 2.89 -15.86 6.88
N THR A 87 2.26 -15.00 7.68
CA THR A 87 1.02 -15.30 8.43
C THR A 87 -0.10 -14.29 8.12
N ASP A 88 0.14 -13.37 7.18
CA ASP A 88 -0.82 -12.36 6.78
C ASP A 88 -1.77 -12.86 5.67
N TYR A 89 -2.85 -13.52 6.07
CA TYR A 89 -3.91 -13.98 5.15
C TYR A 89 -4.90 -12.90 4.71
N ALA A 90 -4.85 -11.70 5.29
CA ALA A 90 -5.81 -10.63 5.01
C ALA A 90 -5.22 -9.48 4.18
N GLY A 91 -3.92 -9.23 4.33
CA GLY A 91 -3.19 -8.14 3.68
C GLY A 91 -2.24 -8.61 2.58
N ASP A 92 -1.70 -9.83 2.63
CA ASP A 92 -0.87 -10.34 1.53
C ASP A 92 -1.79 -10.87 0.40
N PRO A 93 -1.80 -10.22 -0.78
CA PRO A 93 -2.66 -10.62 -1.88
C PRO A 93 -2.29 -11.99 -2.48
N LEU A 94 -1.08 -12.48 -2.24
CA LEU A 94 -0.64 -13.79 -2.71
C LEU A 94 -0.99 -14.92 -1.74
N ALA A 95 -1.52 -14.59 -0.55
CA ALA A 95 -1.87 -15.48 0.54
C ALA A 95 -0.73 -16.45 0.93
N PRO A 96 -0.26 -16.46 2.18
CA PRO A 96 0.82 -17.36 2.58
C PRO A 96 0.47 -18.83 2.33
N ASN A 97 1.38 -19.57 1.68
CA ASN A 97 1.28 -21.00 1.43
C ASN A 97 -0.02 -21.43 0.73
N CYS A 98 -0.34 -20.83 -0.42
CA CYS A 98 -1.50 -21.20 -1.24
C CYS A 98 -1.11 -21.93 -2.54
N PRO A 99 -0.91 -23.27 -2.54
CA PRO A 99 -0.63 -24.03 -3.78
C PRO A 99 -1.71 -23.87 -4.86
N ARG A 100 -2.95 -23.66 -4.43
CA ARG A 100 -4.10 -23.47 -5.33
C ARG A 100 -3.95 -22.21 -6.19
N LEU A 101 -3.32 -21.15 -5.66
CA LEU A 101 -3.04 -19.94 -6.42
C LEU A 101 -2.17 -20.24 -7.64
N TYR A 102 -1.05 -20.93 -7.43
CA TYR A 102 -0.13 -21.29 -8.51
C TYR A 102 -0.78 -22.23 -9.53
N TRP A 103 -1.57 -23.21 -9.07
CA TRP A 103 -2.35 -24.05 -9.98
C TRP A 103 -3.32 -23.23 -10.83
N LEU A 104 -4.01 -22.25 -10.24
CA LEU A 104 -4.95 -21.39 -10.98
C LEU A 104 -4.22 -20.50 -11.98
N LEU A 105 -3.04 -19.99 -11.62
CA LEU A 105 -2.18 -19.25 -12.53
C LEU A 105 -1.74 -20.12 -13.71
N ASP A 106 -1.30 -21.35 -13.48
CA ASP A 106 -0.92 -22.26 -14.56
C ASP A 106 -2.10 -22.62 -15.46
N LYS A 107 -3.28 -22.86 -14.88
CA LYS A 107 -4.51 -23.05 -15.66
C LYS A 107 -4.90 -21.83 -16.49
N SER A 108 -4.64 -20.62 -15.99
CA SER A 108 -4.88 -19.41 -16.78
C SER A 108 -3.97 -19.32 -18.01
N LYS A 109 -2.77 -19.92 -17.97
CA LYS A 109 -1.82 -19.93 -19.10
C LYS A 109 -2.20 -20.92 -20.20
N GLU A 110 -3.04 -21.91 -19.87
CA GLU A 110 -3.55 -22.91 -20.82
C GLU A 110 -4.74 -22.39 -21.63
N THR A 111 -5.32 -21.23 -21.29
CA THR A 111 -6.52 -20.73 -21.97
C THR A 111 -6.21 -20.24 -23.39
N PRO A 112 -7.18 -20.36 -24.34
CA PRO A 112 -7.00 -19.85 -25.70
C PRO A 112 -6.67 -18.36 -25.76
N GLU A 113 -7.22 -17.56 -24.84
CA GLU A 113 -6.97 -16.11 -24.75
C GLU A 113 -5.53 -15.81 -24.39
N TYR A 114 -4.97 -16.53 -23.41
CA TYR A 114 -3.57 -16.36 -23.00
C TYR A 114 -2.62 -16.80 -24.10
N ILE A 115 -2.87 -17.98 -24.69
CA ILE A 115 -2.04 -18.51 -25.79
C ILE A 115 -2.06 -17.56 -26.98
N LYS A 116 -3.24 -17.03 -27.34
CA LYS A 116 -3.37 -16.04 -28.41
C LYS A 116 -2.58 -14.78 -28.10
N LEU A 117 -2.74 -14.19 -26.91
CA LEU A 117 -2.01 -12.99 -26.51
C LEU A 117 -0.49 -13.20 -26.54
N ARG A 118 -0.02 -14.38 -26.11
CA ARG A 118 1.40 -14.75 -26.16
C ARG A 118 1.91 -14.79 -27.60
N ASN A 119 1.20 -15.49 -28.48
CA ASN A 119 1.58 -15.62 -29.88
C ASN A 119 1.57 -14.27 -30.60
N ASP A 120 0.53 -13.45 -30.36
CA ASP A 120 0.41 -12.11 -30.94
C ASP A 120 1.53 -11.17 -30.46
N SER A 121 2.03 -11.38 -29.24
CA SER A 121 3.07 -10.55 -28.61
C SER A 121 4.49 -11.12 -28.73
N GLN A 122 4.67 -12.29 -29.34
CA GLN A 122 5.93 -13.06 -29.25
C GLN A 122 7.15 -12.25 -29.70
N LYS A 123 7.05 -11.55 -30.83
CA LYS A 123 8.15 -10.70 -31.34
C LYS A 123 8.59 -9.61 -30.35
N PHE A 124 7.64 -9.04 -29.62
CA PHE A 124 7.92 -8.01 -28.62
C PHE A 124 8.57 -8.61 -27.37
N LEU A 125 8.09 -9.78 -26.93
CA LEU A 125 8.67 -10.53 -25.81
C LEU A 125 10.10 -10.99 -26.11
N ASP A 126 10.36 -11.46 -27.34
CA ASP A 126 11.70 -11.85 -27.78
C ASP A 126 12.66 -10.66 -27.75
N TRP A 127 12.22 -9.50 -28.27
CA TRP A 127 12.99 -8.26 -28.23
C TRP A 127 13.27 -7.80 -26.79
N LEU A 128 12.27 -7.83 -25.91
CA LEU A 128 12.46 -7.51 -24.49
C LEU A 128 13.44 -8.47 -23.81
N THR A 129 13.34 -9.77 -24.11
CA THR A 129 14.25 -10.79 -23.59
C THR A 129 15.70 -10.50 -23.98
N GLU A 130 15.92 -10.10 -25.24
CA GLU A 130 17.24 -9.69 -25.72
C GLU A 130 17.76 -8.44 -25.01
N VAL A 131 16.92 -7.40 -24.85
CA VAL A 131 17.30 -6.13 -24.22
C VAL A 131 17.55 -6.28 -22.71
N CYS A 132 16.71 -7.04 -22.02
CA CYS A 132 16.80 -7.22 -20.57
C CYS A 132 17.86 -8.26 -20.18
N GLY A 133 18.28 -9.14 -21.10
CA GLY A 133 19.24 -10.20 -20.82
C GLY A 133 18.69 -11.35 -19.98
N GLU A 134 17.38 -11.47 -19.86
CA GLU A 134 16.67 -12.52 -19.14
C GLU A 134 15.34 -12.86 -19.82
N GLU A 135 14.81 -14.08 -19.61
CA GLU A 135 13.54 -14.49 -20.21
C GLU A 135 12.38 -13.62 -19.72
N VAL A 136 11.71 -12.95 -20.65
CA VAL A 136 10.52 -12.13 -20.41
C VAL A 136 9.30 -12.80 -21.02
N ASP A 137 8.37 -13.21 -20.17
CA ASP A 137 7.05 -13.69 -20.58
C ASP A 137 5.95 -12.68 -20.24
N LEU A 138 4.71 -12.99 -20.62
CA LEU A 138 3.56 -12.14 -20.33
C LEU A 138 3.35 -11.89 -18.83
N ILE A 139 3.77 -12.82 -17.97
CA ILE A 139 3.65 -12.65 -16.52
C ILE A 139 4.71 -11.68 -16.03
N ARG A 140 5.97 -11.81 -16.46
CA ARG A 140 7.11 -10.98 -16.05
C ARG A 140 7.11 -9.56 -16.63
N LEU A 141 6.29 -9.29 -17.66
CA LEU A 141 6.15 -7.95 -18.24
C LEU A 141 5.89 -6.85 -17.19
N TRP A 142 5.16 -7.16 -16.13
CA TRP A 142 4.85 -6.21 -15.06
C TRP A 142 6.10 -5.69 -14.33
N ASP A 143 7.14 -6.51 -14.17
CA ASP A 143 8.38 -6.14 -13.48
C ASP A 143 9.10 -5.03 -14.26
N ILE A 144 9.20 -5.20 -15.58
CA ILE A 144 9.83 -4.23 -16.49
C ILE A 144 8.99 -2.95 -16.54
N ARG A 145 7.68 -3.09 -16.66
CA ARG A 145 6.77 -1.94 -16.70
C ARG A 145 6.83 -1.14 -15.41
N ASP A 146 6.92 -1.79 -14.25
CA ASP A 146 7.01 -1.10 -12.97
C ASP A 146 8.32 -0.33 -12.85
N ALA A 147 9.45 -0.98 -13.16
CA ALA A 147 10.77 -0.34 -13.14
C ALA A 147 10.84 0.86 -14.09
N THR A 148 10.46 0.67 -15.35
CA THR A 148 10.49 1.75 -16.36
C THR A 148 9.54 2.91 -16.02
N PHE A 149 8.39 2.62 -15.43
CA PHE A 149 7.46 3.67 -14.99
C PHE A 149 8.07 4.53 -13.88
N ILE A 150 8.77 3.90 -12.93
CA ILE A 150 9.41 4.57 -11.79
C ILE A 150 10.67 5.33 -12.19
N GLU A 151 11.48 4.81 -13.11
CA GLU A 151 12.77 5.44 -13.46
C GLU A 151 12.65 6.61 -14.44
N VAL A 152 11.60 6.61 -15.28
CA VAL A 152 11.39 7.64 -16.30
C VAL A 152 10.65 8.87 -15.75
N HIS A 153 10.14 8.79 -14.51
CA HIS A 153 9.38 9.87 -13.84
C HIS A 153 9.98 10.23 -12.48
#